data_AF-A0A1V4PMF7-F1
#
_entry.id   AF-A0A1V4PMF7-F1
#
_cell.length_a   1.000
_cell.length_b   1.000
_cell.length_c   1.000
_cell.angle_alpha   90.00
_cell.angle_beta   90.00
_cell.angle_gamma   90.00
#
_symmetry.space_group_name_H-M   'P 1'
#
loop_
_entity.id
_entity.type
_entity.pdbx_description
1 polymer ?
#
loop_
_entity_poly.entity_id
_entity_poly.type
_entity_poly.pdbx_seq_one_letter_code
_entity_poly.pdbx_strand_id
1 'polypeptide(L)'
;MIDTTTTLDVKDVDAEAIFADIVTQLSDLQWNPEMTGPQAFGAMKQVLLLRNLVDHHATTLTGEMDRLGVADHKTTRLRELLISMGCAPAVAGRYVRVAATTTDVDLLLAHAADGSISSEHAD
;
A
#
# COMPACT_ATOMS: atom_id res chain seq x y z
N MET A 1 -13.60 -24.58 9.99
CA MET A 1 -12.24 -24.94 9.57
C MET A 1 -11.74 -23.79 8.73
N ILE A 2 -11.09 -22.81 9.36
CA ILE A 2 -10.56 -21.63 8.66
C ILE A 2 -9.34 -22.13 7.89
N ASP A 3 -9.39 -21.90 6.59
CA ASP A 3 -8.32 -22.27 5.67
C ASP A 3 -7.02 -21.59 6.08
N THR A 4 -5.93 -22.31 5.93
CA THR A 4 -4.64 -21.97 6.51
C THR A 4 -4.12 -20.73 5.80
N THR A 5 -3.94 -19.62 6.54
CA THR A 5 -3.20 -18.45 6.06
C THR A 5 -1.86 -18.95 5.54
N THR A 6 -1.74 -19.04 4.22
CA THR A 6 -0.47 -19.30 3.57
C THR A 6 0.34 -18.03 3.80
N THR A 7 1.11 -18.01 4.87
CA THR A 7 2.12 -17.00 5.09
C THR A 7 3.09 -17.14 3.94
N LEU A 8 3.05 -16.18 3.02
CA LEU A 8 4.00 -16.02 1.94
C LEU A 8 5.38 -15.84 2.59
N ASP A 9 6.25 -16.86 2.53
CA ASP A 9 7.63 -16.76 3.03
C ASP A 9 8.37 -15.71 2.20
N VAL A 10 8.80 -14.63 2.84
CA VAL A 10 9.46 -13.47 2.22
C VAL A 10 10.67 -13.88 1.36
N LYS A 11 11.29 -15.05 1.60
CA LYS A 11 12.43 -15.54 0.81
C LYS A 11 12.06 -16.22 -0.51
N ASP A 12 10.82 -16.68 -0.67
CA ASP A 12 10.36 -17.46 -1.83
C ASP A 12 9.25 -16.72 -2.62
N VAL A 13 8.90 -15.51 -2.21
CA VAL A 13 7.79 -14.75 -2.77
C VAL A 13 8.31 -13.67 -3.69
N ASP A 14 8.04 -13.86 -4.99
CA ASP A 14 8.28 -12.83 -5.99
C ASP A 14 7.19 -11.76 -5.89
N ALA A 15 7.44 -10.75 -5.04
CA ALA A 15 6.53 -9.65 -4.82
C ALA A 15 6.27 -8.86 -6.12
N GLU A 16 7.26 -8.75 -7.00
CA GLU A 16 7.10 -8.06 -8.28
C GLU A 16 6.11 -8.82 -9.18
N ALA A 17 6.26 -10.15 -9.27
CA ALA A 17 5.31 -10.99 -10.01
C ALA A 17 3.89 -10.89 -9.42
N ILE A 18 3.74 -10.87 -8.09
CA ILE A 18 2.42 -10.71 -7.45
C ILE A 18 1.78 -9.37 -7.82
N PHE A 19 2.52 -8.26 -7.72
CA PHE A 19 1.98 -6.95 -8.09
C PHE A 19 1.67 -6.86 -9.59
N ALA A 20 2.47 -7.49 -10.46
CA ALA A 20 2.21 -7.56 -11.89
C ALA A 20 0.91 -8.32 -12.21
N ASP A 21 0.69 -9.46 -11.53
CA ASP A 21 -0.54 -10.24 -11.67
C ASP A 21 -1.77 -9.46 -11.18
N ILE A 22 -1.65 -8.78 -10.03
CA ILE A 22 -2.72 -7.91 -9.50
C ILE A 22 -3.04 -6.79 -10.49
N VAL A 23 -2.02 -6.10 -11.01
CA VAL A 23 -2.20 -5.02 -12.00
C VAL A 23 -2.90 -5.54 -13.24
N THR A 24 -2.49 -6.71 -13.75
CA THR A 24 -3.11 -7.34 -14.92
C THR A 24 -4.60 -7.62 -14.66
N GLN A 25 -4.91 -8.31 -13.56
CA GLN A 25 -6.28 -8.67 -13.21
C GLN A 25 -7.18 -7.44 -12.98
N LEU A 26 -6.66 -6.39 -12.34
CA LEU A 26 -7.42 -5.17 -12.07
C LEU A 26 -7.62 -4.31 -13.32
N SER A 27 -6.67 -4.32 -14.26
CA SER A 27 -6.78 -3.57 -15.50
C SER A 27 -7.91 -4.10 -16.38
N ASP A 28 -8.13 -5.41 -16.36
CA ASP A 28 -9.20 -6.08 -17.10
C ASP A 28 -10.55 -6.11 -16.35
N LEU A 29 -10.57 -5.75 -15.06
CA LEU A 29 -11.76 -5.81 -14.23
C LEU A 29 -12.85 -4.87 -14.74
N GLN A 30 -14.02 -5.44 -15.04
CA GLN A 30 -15.23 -4.68 -15.37
C GLN A 30 -16.29 -4.91 -14.29
N TRP A 31 -16.85 -3.82 -13.77
CA TRP A 31 -17.99 -3.90 -12.85
C TRP A 31 -19.26 -4.18 -13.64
N ASN A 32 -20.18 -4.95 -13.04
CA ASN A 32 -21.49 -5.19 -13.64
C ASN A 32 -22.29 -3.87 -13.62
N PRO A 33 -22.70 -3.32 -14.78
CA PRO A 33 -23.45 -2.06 -14.84
C PRO A 33 -24.84 -2.16 -14.17
N GLU A 34 -25.38 -3.37 -14.03
CA GLU A 34 -26.69 -3.63 -13.43
C GLU A 34 -26.60 -3.94 -11.91
N MET A 35 -25.52 -3.53 -11.25
CA MET A 35 -25.37 -3.73 -9.81
C MET A 35 -26.40 -2.95 -8.99
N THR A 36 -26.93 -3.60 -7.96
CA THR A 36 -27.72 -2.95 -6.92
C THR A 36 -26.83 -2.08 -6.02
N GLY A 37 -27.45 -1.12 -5.31
CA GLY A 37 -26.74 -0.27 -4.34
C GLY A 37 -25.88 -1.03 -3.32
N PRO A 38 -26.40 -2.09 -2.65
CA PRO A 38 -25.62 -2.91 -1.74
C PRO A 38 -24.41 -3.60 -2.40
N GLN A 39 -24.54 -4.05 -3.64
CA GLN A 39 -23.42 -4.65 -4.39
C GLN A 39 -22.35 -3.59 -4.70
N ALA A 40 -22.75 -2.40 -5.14
CA ALA A 40 -21.82 -1.30 -5.39
C ALA A 40 -21.07 -0.87 -4.12
N PHE A 41 -21.77 -0.80 -2.99
CA PHE A 41 -21.15 -0.52 -1.70
C PHE A 41 -20.15 -1.62 -1.29
N GLY A 42 -20.51 -2.88 -1.47
CA GLY A 42 -19.61 -4.02 -1.22
C GLY A 42 -18.35 -3.97 -2.10
N ALA A 43 -18.51 -3.71 -3.40
CA ALA A 43 -17.41 -3.55 -4.34
C ALA A 43 -16.48 -2.39 -3.94
N MET A 44 -17.04 -1.23 -3.58
CA MET A 44 -16.26 -0.08 -3.15
C MET A 44 -15.43 -0.38 -1.89
N LYS A 45 -15.96 -1.17 -0.95
CA LYS A 45 -15.17 -1.63 0.21
C LYS A 45 -13.95 -2.44 -0.19
N GLN A 46 -14.06 -3.30 -1.20
CA GLN A 46 -12.93 -4.08 -1.70
C GLN A 46 -11.90 -3.20 -2.40
N VAL A 47 -12.34 -2.21 -3.18
CA VAL A 47 -11.44 -1.21 -3.80
C VAL A 47 -10.67 -0.42 -2.74
N LEU A 48 -11.36 0.01 -1.68
CA LEU A 48 -10.72 0.74 -0.58
C LEU A 48 -9.74 -0.14 0.20
N LEU A 49 -10.08 -1.41 0.47
CA LEU A 49 -9.18 -2.36 1.11
C LEU A 49 -7.89 -2.52 0.31
N LEU A 50 -8.01 -2.76 -1.01
CA LEU A 50 -6.84 -2.87 -1.89
C LEU A 50 -6.02 -1.58 -1.89
N ARG A 51 -6.67 -0.41 -2.02
CA ARG A 51 -5.98 0.89 -1.97
C ARG A 51 -5.22 1.06 -0.66
N ASN A 52 -5.79 0.64 0.47
CA ASN A 52 -5.13 0.73 1.77
C ASN A 52 -3.91 -0.21 1.87
N LEU A 53 -4.02 -1.44 1.38
CA LEU A 53 -2.91 -2.40 1.32
C LEU A 53 -1.76 -1.88 0.45
N VAL A 54 -2.09 -1.33 -0.74
CA VAL A 54 -1.10 -0.72 -1.64
C VAL A 54 -0.43 0.49 -0.98
N ASP A 55 -1.21 1.35 -0.32
CA ASP A 55 -0.68 2.51 0.44
C ASP A 55 0.28 2.07 1.56
N HIS A 56 -0.04 1.00 2.29
CA HIS A 56 0.84 0.43 3.31
C HIS A 56 2.15 -0.07 2.69
N HIS A 57 2.08 -0.87 1.61
CA HIS A 57 3.29 -1.33 0.91
C HIS A 57 4.13 -0.18 0.38
N ALA A 58 3.52 0.86 -0.20
CA ALA A 58 4.24 2.06 -0.65
C ALA A 58 4.94 2.80 0.50
N THR A 59 4.31 2.87 1.67
CA THR A 59 4.88 3.47 2.87
C THR A 59 6.07 2.65 3.38
N THR A 60 5.92 1.33 3.49
CA THR A 60 6.99 0.42 3.91
C THR A 60 8.18 0.45 2.94
N LEU A 61 7.92 0.42 1.63
CA LEU A 61 8.98 0.57 0.61
C LEU A 61 9.65 1.94 0.66
N THR A 62 8.93 3.00 1.00
CA THR A 62 9.54 4.33 1.21
C THR A 62 10.55 4.29 2.36
N GLY A 63 10.23 3.62 3.47
CA GLY A 63 11.18 3.41 4.58
C GLY A 63 12.39 2.59 4.17
N GLU A 64 12.19 1.51 3.39
CA GLU A 64 13.30 0.70 2.87
C GLU A 64 14.17 1.49 1.88
N MET A 65 13.58 2.32 1.01
CA MET A 65 14.33 3.20 0.11
C MET A 65 15.17 4.23 0.88
N ASP A 66 14.66 4.76 1.99
CA ASP A 66 15.41 5.65 2.88
C ASP A 66 16.57 4.90 3.55
N ARG A 67 16.29 3.71 4.12
CA ARG A 67 17.29 2.84 4.75
C ARG A 67 18.41 2.42 3.79
N LEU A 68 18.06 2.13 2.53
CA LEU A 68 18.99 1.76 1.47
C LEU A 68 19.70 2.96 0.82
N GLY A 69 19.31 4.18 1.17
CA GLY A 69 19.97 5.39 0.66
C GLY A 69 19.67 5.69 -0.81
N VAL A 70 18.54 5.21 -1.34
CA VAL A 70 18.15 5.38 -2.76
C VAL A 70 18.11 6.86 -3.18
N ALA A 71 17.86 7.76 -2.22
CA ALA A 71 17.86 9.21 -2.43
C ALA A 71 18.94 9.96 -1.62
N ASP A 72 20.12 9.34 -1.45
CA ASP A 72 21.25 9.87 -0.66
C ASP A 72 20.89 10.20 0.81
N HIS A 73 19.95 9.45 1.41
CA HIS A 73 19.41 9.66 2.78
C HIS A 73 18.91 11.08 3.05
N LYS A 74 18.44 11.79 2.02
CA LYS A 74 17.81 13.10 2.18
C LYS A 74 16.32 12.98 1.97
N THR A 75 15.56 13.16 3.05
CA THR A 75 14.09 13.16 3.09
C THR A 75 13.44 14.00 1.98
N THR A 76 13.98 15.20 1.71
CA THR A 76 13.50 16.06 0.61
C THR A 76 13.71 15.42 -0.77
N ARG A 77 14.84 14.75 -0.98
CA ARG A 77 15.15 14.05 -2.23
C ARG A 77 14.32 12.77 -2.37
N LEU A 78 14.04 12.06 -1.29
CA LEU A 78 13.16 10.89 -1.30
C LEU A 78 11.73 11.29 -1.68
N ARG A 79 11.22 12.38 -1.10
CA ARG A 79 9.92 12.95 -1.48
C ARG A 79 9.88 13.36 -2.95
N GLU A 80 10.92 14.04 -3.45
CA GLU A 80 11.02 14.44 -4.86
C GLU A 80 11.08 13.23 -5.81
N LEU A 81 11.80 12.17 -5.41
CA LEU A 81 11.88 10.92 -6.14
C LEU A 81 10.51 10.22 -6.24
N LEU A 82 9.76 10.15 -5.14
CA LEU A 82 8.38 9.61 -5.17
C LEU A 82 7.47 10.41 -6.09
N ILE A 83 7.63 11.74 -6.13
CA ILE A 83 6.88 12.61 -7.06
C ILE A 83 7.25 12.30 -8.51
N SER A 84 8.53 12.11 -8.83
CA SER A 84 8.95 11.76 -10.20
C SER A 84 8.48 10.37 -10.63
N MET A 85 8.26 9.45 -9.67
CA MET A 85 7.62 8.15 -9.89
C MET A 85 6.10 8.23 -10.09
N GLY A 86 5.49 9.42 -9.90
CA GLY A 86 4.07 9.67 -10.15
C GLY A 86 3.22 9.94 -8.92
N CYS A 87 3.80 9.98 -7.70
CA CYS A 87 3.03 10.35 -6.51
C CYS A 87 2.62 11.83 -6.54
N ALA A 88 1.38 12.11 -6.13
CA ALA A 88 0.98 13.47 -5.82
C ALA A 88 1.86 14.06 -4.70
N PRO A 89 2.21 15.37 -4.71
CA PRO A 89 3.13 15.96 -3.73
C PRO A 89 2.73 15.78 -2.26
N ALA A 90 1.42 15.74 -1.97
CA ALA A 90 0.88 15.48 -0.63
C ALA A 90 1.05 14.02 -0.21
N VAL A 91 0.83 13.08 -1.13
CA VAL A 91 0.96 11.63 -0.91
C VAL A 91 2.42 11.26 -0.66
N ALA A 92 3.34 11.75 -1.49
CA ALA A 92 4.77 11.54 -1.32
C ALA A 92 5.26 12.07 0.04
N GLY A 93 4.78 13.26 0.45
CA GLY A 93 5.11 13.83 1.76
C GLY A 93 4.61 12.97 2.93
N ARG A 94 3.43 12.37 2.78
CA ARG A 94 2.85 11.47 3.77
C ARG A 94 3.65 10.18 3.91
N TYR A 95 3.94 9.48 2.81
CA TYR A 95 4.71 8.23 2.90
C TYR A 95 6.05 8.42 3.61
N VAL A 96 6.73 9.54 3.33
CA VAL A 96 7.99 9.89 4.00
C VAL A 96 7.81 10.15 5.51
N ARG A 97 6.72 10.81 5.93
CA ARG A 97 6.45 11.03 7.36
C ARG A 97 6.07 9.76 8.08
N VAL A 98 5.16 8.97 7.53
CA VAL A 98 4.71 7.70 8.14
C VAL A 98 5.85 6.68 8.20
N ALA A 99 6.71 6.63 7.19
CA ALA A 99 7.91 5.78 7.21
C ALA A 99 8.94 6.19 8.28
N ALA A 100 8.91 7.45 8.74
CA ALA A 100 9.81 7.95 9.77
C ALA A 100 9.29 7.73 11.21
N THR A 101 8.01 7.36 11.39
CA THR A 101 7.36 7.23 12.71
C THR A 101 7.27 5.79 13.23
N THR A 102 7.89 4.82 12.55
CA THR A 102 7.69 3.35 12.74
C THR A 102 8.15 2.78 14.10
N THR A 103 8.53 3.61 15.07
CA THR A 103 9.10 3.14 16.35
C THR A 103 8.12 3.04 17.52
N ASP A 104 6.83 3.42 17.40
CA ASP A 104 5.99 3.56 18.62
C ASP A 104 4.48 3.18 18.54
N VAL A 105 3.96 2.61 17.43
CA VAL A 105 2.51 2.27 17.35
C VAL A 105 2.22 0.94 16.65
N ASP A 106 2.61 -0.16 17.29
CA ASP A 106 2.45 -1.53 16.76
C ASP A 106 1.03 -1.87 16.29
N LEU A 107 -0.01 -1.41 17.00
CA LEU A 107 -1.40 -1.71 16.65
C LEU A 107 -1.89 -0.92 15.43
N LEU A 108 -1.47 0.34 15.28
CA LEU A 108 -1.84 1.17 14.13
C LEU A 108 -1.17 0.63 12.87
N LEU A 109 0.09 0.24 12.97
CA LEU A 109 0.83 -0.40 11.88
C LEU A 109 0.24 -1.76 11.51
N ALA A 110 -0.23 -2.54 12.49
CA ALA A 110 -0.93 -3.80 12.21
C ALA A 110 -2.22 -3.59 11.40
N HIS A 111 -3.03 -2.59 11.77
CA HIS A 111 -4.24 -2.24 11.01
C HIS A 111 -3.96 -1.59 9.65
N ALA A 112 -2.82 -0.92 9.49
CA ALA A 112 -2.39 -0.46 8.19
C ALA A 112 -1.95 -1.64 7.31
N ALA A 113 -1.23 -2.61 7.90
CA ALA A 113 -0.74 -3.80 7.21
C ALA A 113 -1.86 -4.74 6.76
N ASP A 114 -2.96 -4.82 7.51
CA ASP A 114 -4.15 -5.60 7.10
C ASP A 114 -5.13 -4.81 6.21
N GLY A 115 -4.84 -3.52 5.94
CA GLY A 115 -5.64 -2.63 5.11
C GLY A 115 -6.93 -2.10 5.75
N SER A 116 -7.17 -2.38 7.04
CA SER A 116 -8.32 -1.85 7.79
C SER A 116 -8.29 -0.33 7.90
N ILE A 117 -7.09 0.27 7.89
CA ILE A 117 -6.89 1.72 7.80
C ILE A 117 -5.95 2.07 6.65
N SER A 118 -6.13 3.25 6.07
CA SER A 118 -5.20 3.79 5.08
C SER A 118 -4.02 4.50 5.75
N SER A 119 -2.93 4.70 5.01
CA SER A 119 -1.80 5.51 5.48
C SER A 119 -2.19 6.96 5.79
N GLU A 120 -3.33 7.47 5.32
CA GLU A 120 -3.81 8.80 5.70
C GLU A 120 -4.29 8.89 7.15
N HIS A 121 -4.70 7.76 7.72
CA HIS A 121 -5.04 7.67 9.14
C HIS A 121 -3.80 7.46 10.00
N ALA A 122 -2.66 7.05 9.41
CA ALA A 122 -1.41 6.79 10.10
C ALA A 122 -0.42 7.97 10.09
N ASP A 123 -0.68 8.98 9.26
CA ASP A 123 0.09 10.23 9.09
C ASP A 123 -0.33 11.31 10.10
#